data_AF-A0AAP5YUM1-F1
#
_entry.id   AF-A0AAP5YUM1-F1
#
_cell.length_a   1.000
_cell.length_b   1.000
_cell.length_c   1.000
_cell.angle_alpha   90.00
_cell.angle_beta   90.00
_cell.angle_gamma   90.00
#
_symmetry.space_group_name_H-M   'P 1'
#
loop_
_entity.id
_entity.type
_entity.pdbx_description
1 polymer ?
#
loop_
_entity_poly.entity_id
_entity_poly.type
_entity_poly.pdbx_seq_one_letter_code
_entity_poly.pdbx_strand_id
1 'polypeptide(L)'
;MQSKESIKIVERKANPELDTQAIVSKKNFINRVLDNRKEGLKVRRENLVSLGDFAIDQARWYTWFQTTHEDEQICTLRLYETSLMGACYHQLAMNPNEELSIQILGYPEVTWDGEGIFKTGFICPSMWLDAYFTSVIVRDKPSMDVLANFPVSLMRQSSTKAGELSYMLVDVIQSFHNRTSDYPDKLVAAMDAAVSQGDDWALEIAMGILETFAALTTDIGYDFEEVLIKNLQFQEQYQMRLDKPEGLISIETFISFPLLGMACMWYDKGNRLSIETSWLPPYLVEGHWLEDVKAGKITR
;
A
#
# COMPACT_ATOMS: atom_id res chain seq x y z
N MET A 1 -17.96 -33.85 -14.07
CA MET A 1 -16.62 -33.32 -14.38
C MET A 1 -16.81 -31.91 -14.93
N GLN A 2 -16.79 -30.90 -14.06
CA GLN A 2 -16.63 -29.53 -14.52
C GLN A 2 -15.22 -29.44 -15.12
N SER A 3 -15.12 -29.04 -16.38
CA SER A 3 -13.84 -28.69 -16.98
C SER A 3 -13.20 -27.64 -16.09
N LYS A 4 -12.00 -27.92 -15.56
CA LYS A 4 -11.13 -26.85 -15.05
C LYS A 4 -10.89 -25.93 -16.23
N GLU A 5 -11.62 -24.81 -16.31
CA GLU A 5 -11.21 -23.71 -17.16
C GLU A 5 -9.76 -23.39 -16.77
N SER A 6 -8.88 -23.33 -17.77
CA SER A 6 -7.49 -22.97 -17.56
C SER A 6 -7.45 -21.56 -17.00
N ILE A 7 -6.97 -21.41 -15.76
CA ILE A 7 -6.76 -20.09 -15.14
C ILE A 7 -5.89 -19.26 -16.07
N LYS A 8 -6.34 -18.04 -16.39
CA LYS A 8 -5.61 -17.14 -17.29
C LYS A 8 -4.46 -16.50 -16.52
N ILE A 9 -3.24 -16.71 -16.99
CA ILE A 9 -2.04 -16.09 -16.40
C ILE A 9 -1.83 -14.73 -17.07
N VAL A 10 -1.66 -13.67 -16.27
CA VAL A 10 -1.28 -12.34 -16.73
C VAL A 10 0.09 -12.00 -16.16
N GLU A 11 1.09 -11.99 -17.03
CA GLU A 11 2.48 -11.79 -16.64
C GLU A 11 2.87 -10.31 -16.60
N ARG A 12 3.68 -9.97 -15.60
CA ARG A 12 4.39 -8.70 -15.50
C ARG A 12 5.53 -8.68 -16.52
N LYS A 13 5.74 -7.54 -17.20
CA LYS A 13 6.83 -7.31 -18.15
C LYS A 13 8.15 -6.94 -17.45
N ALA A 14 8.06 -6.24 -16.32
CA ALA A 14 9.17 -5.79 -15.51
C ALA A 14 9.94 -6.98 -14.92
N ASN A 15 11.18 -7.12 -15.36
CA ASN A 15 12.13 -8.17 -15.00
C ASN A 15 13.50 -7.55 -14.67
N PRO A 16 13.79 -7.24 -13.40
CA PRO A 16 15.12 -6.78 -13.01
C PRO A 16 16.09 -7.93 -13.22
N GLU A 17 16.95 -7.84 -14.25
CA GLU A 17 17.96 -8.84 -14.61
C GLU A 17 19.07 -8.94 -13.54
N LEU A 18 18.72 -9.51 -12.38
CA LEU A 18 19.62 -9.65 -11.24
C LEU A 18 20.39 -10.97 -11.31
N ASP A 19 21.72 -10.89 -11.16
CA ASP A 19 22.54 -12.08 -10.97
C ASP A 19 22.33 -12.71 -9.58
N THR A 20 22.82 -13.94 -9.41
CA THR A 20 22.73 -14.69 -8.15
C THR A 20 23.30 -13.91 -6.97
N GLN A 21 24.38 -13.16 -7.16
CA GLN A 21 25.04 -12.41 -6.09
C GLN A 21 24.20 -11.20 -5.66
N ALA A 22 23.54 -10.52 -6.60
CA ALA A 22 22.62 -9.42 -6.35
C ALA A 22 21.38 -9.92 -5.60
N ILE A 23 20.83 -11.07 -5.97
CA ILE A 23 19.71 -11.72 -5.25
C ILE A 23 20.11 -12.04 -3.80
N VAL A 24 21.27 -12.69 -3.60
CA VAL A 24 21.79 -13.00 -2.25
C VAL A 24 21.99 -11.73 -1.44
N SER A 25 22.58 -10.70 -2.03
CA SER A 25 22.82 -9.42 -1.37
C SER A 25 21.52 -8.73 -0.96
N LYS A 26 20.48 -8.79 -1.81
CA LYS A 26 19.16 -8.24 -1.49
C LYS A 26 18.47 -9.01 -0.35
N LYS A 27 18.50 -10.35 -0.39
CA LYS A 27 17.96 -11.19 0.70
C LYS A 27 18.68 -10.92 2.03
N ASN A 28 20.01 -10.78 2.01
CA ASN A 28 20.79 -10.43 3.20
C ASN A 28 20.42 -9.05 3.76
N PHE A 29 20.19 -8.07 2.88
CA PHE A 29 19.72 -6.75 3.30
C PHE A 29 18.35 -6.82 3.97
N ILE A 30 17.38 -7.52 3.36
CA ILE A 30 16.04 -7.73 3.91
C ILE A 30 16.12 -8.38 5.29
N ASN A 31 16.87 -9.48 5.43
CA ASN A 31 17.07 -10.16 6.71
C ASN A 31 17.67 -9.25 7.77
N ARG A 32 18.70 -8.46 7.41
CA ARG A 32 19.29 -7.50 8.35
C ARG A 32 18.27 -6.46 8.83
N VAL A 33 17.40 -5.96 7.95
CA VAL A 33 16.33 -5.04 8.37
C VAL A 33 15.34 -5.76 9.28
N LEU A 34 14.93 -6.97 8.93
CA LEU A 34 14.03 -7.79 9.74
C LEU A 34 14.55 -7.98 11.16
N ASP A 35 15.82 -8.34 11.31
CA ASP A 35 16.39 -8.66 12.62
C ASP A 35 16.60 -7.42 13.49
N ASN A 36 16.86 -6.25 12.88
CA ASN A 36 17.15 -5.02 13.61
C ASN A 36 15.94 -4.09 13.81
N ARG A 37 14.82 -4.32 13.12
CA ARG A 37 13.67 -3.40 13.11
C ARG A 37 13.10 -3.06 14.49
N LYS A 38 13.05 -4.05 15.39
CA LYS A 38 12.48 -3.90 16.75
C LYS A 38 13.29 -2.92 17.58
N GLU A 39 14.61 -3.10 17.54
CA GLU A 39 15.55 -2.18 18.19
C GLU A 39 15.58 -0.82 17.50
N GLY A 40 15.45 -0.82 16.16
CA GLY A 40 15.35 0.38 15.36
C GLY A 40 14.18 1.28 15.77
N LEU A 41 13.02 0.72 16.15
CA LEU A 41 11.85 1.52 16.55
C LEU A 41 12.14 2.47 17.74
N LYS A 42 13.05 2.09 18.65
CA LYS A 42 13.41 2.89 19.83
C LYS A 42 14.21 4.16 19.50
N VAL A 43 14.78 4.24 18.30
CA VAL A 43 15.74 5.30 17.96
C VAL A 43 15.05 6.63 17.70
N ARG A 44 13.93 6.61 16.98
CA ARG A 44 13.16 7.81 16.60
C ARG A 44 11.78 7.44 16.10
N ARG A 45 10.80 8.31 16.32
CA ARG A 45 9.42 8.13 15.81
C ARG A 45 9.33 8.00 14.29
N GLU A 46 10.23 8.62 13.51
CA GLU A 46 10.22 8.52 12.04
C GLU A 46 10.45 7.09 11.55
N ASN A 47 10.95 6.20 12.41
CA ASN A 47 11.05 4.78 12.09
C ASN A 47 9.67 4.09 12.03
N LEU A 48 8.60 4.69 12.55
CA LEU A 48 7.23 4.25 12.29
C LEU A 48 6.89 4.28 10.78
N VAL A 49 7.47 5.20 10.03
CA VAL A 49 7.30 5.29 8.57
C VAL A 49 8.39 4.49 7.85
N SER A 50 9.65 4.76 8.17
CA SER A 50 10.79 4.15 7.44
C SER A 50 10.82 2.62 7.53
N LEU A 51 10.40 2.02 8.66
CA LEU A 51 10.30 0.57 8.76
C LEU A 51 9.16 0.00 7.90
N GLY A 52 8.12 0.80 7.65
CA GLY A 52 7.03 0.47 6.73
C GLY A 52 7.51 0.43 5.28
N ASP A 53 8.27 1.43 4.85
CA ASP A 53 8.85 1.48 3.49
C ASP A 53 9.67 0.21 3.19
N PHE A 54 10.50 -0.23 4.15
CA PHE A 54 11.25 -1.47 3.99
C PHE A 54 10.37 -2.73 3.93
N ALA A 55 9.20 -2.75 4.59
CA ALA A 55 8.25 -3.86 4.49
C ALA A 55 7.55 -3.90 3.13
N ILE A 56 7.18 -2.72 2.60
CA ILE A 56 6.60 -2.58 1.26
C ILE A 56 7.58 -3.09 0.20
N ASP A 57 8.85 -2.68 0.29
CA ASP A 57 9.91 -3.15 -0.60
C ASP A 57 10.14 -4.66 -0.47
N GLN A 58 10.12 -5.19 0.74
CA GLN A 58 10.22 -6.63 0.96
C GLN A 58 9.09 -7.37 0.24
N ALA A 59 7.83 -6.95 0.45
CA ALA A 59 6.66 -7.59 -0.17
C ALA A 59 6.76 -7.58 -1.69
N ARG A 60 7.16 -6.45 -2.28
CA ARG A 60 7.42 -6.33 -3.72
C ARG A 60 8.50 -7.33 -4.15
N TRP A 61 9.68 -7.33 -3.55
CA TRP A 61 10.79 -8.24 -3.90
C TRP A 61 10.39 -9.70 -3.82
N TYR A 62 9.55 -10.07 -2.85
CA TYR A 62 9.11 -11.44 -2.67
C TYR A 62 8.17 -11.89 -3.79
N THR A 63 7.47 -11.00 -4.50
CA THR A 63 6.73 -11.41 -5.73
C THR A 63 7.65 -11.84 -6.88
N TRP A 64 8.93 -11.48 -6.80
CA TRP A 64 9.93 -11.81 -7.82
C TRP A 64 10.80 -12.98 -7.40
N PHE A 65 11.14 -13.07 -6.11
CA PHE A 65 11.83 -14.24 -5.60
C PHE A 65 10.91 -15.45 -5.57
N GLN A 66 11.47 -16.65 -5.68
CA GLN A 66 10.75 -17.84 -5.26
C GLN A 66 10.49 -17.74 -3.75
N THR A 67 9.23 -17.62 -3.35
CA THR A 67 8.80 -17.50 -1.95
C THR A 67 8.57 -18.86 -1.31
N THR A 68 8.94 -18.96 -0.05
CA THR A 68 8.51 -20.04 0.84
C THR A 68 7.25 -19.63 1.59
N HIS A 69 6.51 -20.56 2.18
CA HIS A 69 5.40 -20.19 3.09
C HIS A 69 5.88 -19.33 4.27
N GLU A 70 7.11 -19.53 4.75
CA GLU A 70 7.69 -18.68 5.79
C GLU A 70 7.84 -17.23 5.29
N ASP A 71 8.29 -17.03 4.06
CA ASP A 71 8.41 -15.69 3.46
C ASP A 71 7.05 -14.98 3.37
N GLU A 72 5.98 -15.69 3.01
CA GLU A 72 4.61 -15.16 2.97
C GLU A 72 4.10 -14.77 4.36
N GLN A 73 4.34 -15.63 5.36
CA GLN A 73 4.00 -15.36 6.76
C GLN A 73 4.72 -14.11 7.27
N ILE A 74 6.02 -14.01 7.00
CA ILE A 74 6.83 -12.85 7.41
C ILE A 74 6.39 -11.58 6.67
N CYS A 75 6.11 -11.65 5.36
CA CYS A 75 5.54 -10.51 4.64
C CYS A 75 4.22 -10.04 5.26
N THR A 76 3.32 -10.97 5.56
CA THR A 76 2.03 -10.66 6.19
C THR A 76 2.22 -10.01 7.56
N LEU A 77 3.13 -10.56 8.39
CA LEU A 77 3.51 -9.97 9.68
C LEU A 77 4.02 -8.54 9.51
N ARG A 78 4.93 -8.31 8.57
CA ARG A 78 5.56 -7.01 8.35
C ARG A 78 4.59 -5.97 7.84
N LEU A 79 3.65 -6.34 6.97
CA LEU A 79 2.58 -5.44 6.54
C LEU A 79 1.62 -5.12 7.70
N TYR A 80 1.34 -6.08 8.58
CA TYR A 80 0.48 -5.82 9.75
C TYR A 80 1.15 -4.87 10.74
N GLU A 81 2.43 -5.10 11.06
CA GLU A 81 3.24 -4.16 11.85
C GLU A 81 3.25 -2.76 11.20
N THR A 82 3.40 -2.69 9.87
CA THR A 82 3.40 -1.43 9.10
C THR A 82 2.08 -0.69 9.19
N SER A 83 0.95 -1.39 9.13
CA SER A 83 -0.39 -0.80 9.33
C SER A 83 -0.49 -0.09 10.69
N LEU A 84 -0.09 -0.78 11.76
CA LEU A 84 -0.11 -0.22 13.11
C LEU A 84 0.81 1.00 13.24
N MET A 85 2.03 0.90 12.70
CA MET A 85 3.00 1.99 12.75
C MET A 85 2.52 3.22 11.97
N GLY A 86 1.96 3.01 10.77
CA GLY A 86 1.40 4.06 9.94
C GLY A 86 0.27 4.81 10.63
N ALA A 87 -0.66 4.09 11.27
CA ALA A 87 -1.73 4.71 12.06
C ALA A 87 -1.19 5.49 13.27
N CYS A 88 -0.24 4.93 14.02
CA CYS A 88 0.36 5.62 15.16
C CYS A 88 1.06 6.92 14.73
N TYR A 89 1.80 6.92 13.61
CA TYR A 89 2.47 8.11 13.11
C TYR A 89 1.48 9.22 12.73
N HIS A 90 0.33 8.86 12.14
CA HIS A 90 -0.74 9.81 11.85
C HIS A 90 -1.44 10.33 13.12
N GLN A 91 -1.60 9.49 14.16
CA GLN A 91 -2.11 9.94 15.46
C GLN A 91 -1.19 10.96 16.13
N LEU A 92 0.12 10.71 16.13
CA LEU A 92 1.12 11.67 16.61
C LEU A 92 1.00 13.00 15.85
N ALA A 93 0.84 12.94 14.52
CA ALA A 93 0.69 14.14 13.71
C ALA A 93 -0.60 14.92 13.99
N MET A 94 -1.70 14.24 14.34
CA MET A 94 -2.97 14.90 14.72
C MET A 94 -2.88 15.60 16.08
N ASN A 95 -2.11 15.04 17.03
CA ASN A 95 -1.98 15.53 18.40
C ASN A 95 -0.49 15.78 18.74
N PRO A 96 0.17 16.76 18.11
CA PRO A 96 1.63 16.87 18.13
C PRO A 96 2.22 17.17 19.53
N ASN A 97 1.42 17.67 20.46
CA ASN A 97 1.85 17.99 21.83
C ASN A 97 1.46 16.91 22.85
N GLU A 98 0.82 15.83 22.42
CA GLU A 98 0.42 14.71 23.26
C GLU A 98 1.38 13.54 23.04
N GLU A 99 1.82 12.93 24.14
CA GLU A 99 2.60 11.70 24.08
C GLU A 99 1.68 10.50 23.79
N LEU A 100 2.11 9.63 22.89
CA LEU A 100 1.49 8.35 22.58
C LEU A 100 2.46 7.22 22.93
N SER A 101 2.04 6.34 23.84
CA SER A 101 2.72 5.07 24.08
C SER A 101 2.29 4.05 23.03
N ILE A 102 3.26 3.50 22.31
CA ILE A 102 3.07 2.58 21.19
C ILE A 102 3.61 1.22 21.61
N GLN A 103 2.71 0.23 21.63
CA GLN A 103 3.04 -1.17 21.87
C GLN A 103 2.62 -2.01 20.67
N ILE A 104 3.61 -2.46 19.89
CA ILE A 104 3.43 -3.46 18.84
C ILE A 104 3.88 -4.80 19.38
N LEU A 105 3.19 -5.89 19.05
CA LEU A 105 3.53 -7.22 19.55
C LEU A 105 4.99 -7.58 19.22
N GLY A 106 5.76 -7.96 20.24
CA GLY A 106 7.17 -8.33 20.09
C GLY A 106 8.13 -7.15 19.90
N TYR A 107 7.64 -5.90 19.91
CA TYR A 107 8.46 -4.70 19.95
C TYR A 107 8.59 -4.19 21.39
N PRO A 108 9.69 -3.49 21.71
CA PRO A 108 9.76 -2.69 22.92
C PRO A 108 8.66 -1.61 22.91
N GLU A 109 8.08 -1.33 24.07
CA GLU A 109 7.23 -0.16 24.24
C GLU A 109 8.05 1.11 23.98
N VAL A 110 7.48 2.04 23.23
CA VAL A 110 8.08 3.36 22.97
C VAL A 110 7.04 4.45 23.21
N THR A 111 7.47 5.60 23.72
CA THR A 111 6.61 6.77 23.89
C THR A 111 7.18 7.91 23.06
N TRP A 112 6.34 8.53 22.24
CA TRP A 112 6.72 9.65 21.37
C TRP A 112 5.64 10.72 21.37
N ASP A 113 6.02 11.97 21.10
CA ASP A 113 5.13 13.03 20.66
C ASP A 113 5.22 13.22 19.12
N GLY A 114 4.35 14.09 18.59
CA GLY A 114 4.35 14.46 17.18
C GLY A 114 5.06 15.78 16.87
N GLU A 115 5.79 16.38 17.82
CA GLU A 115 6.34 17.71 17.65
C GLU A 115 7.36 17.73 16.50
N GLY A 116 7.10 18.57 15.49
CA GLY A 116 7.97 18.72 14.34
C GLY A 116 7.70 17.76 13.18
N ILE A 117 6.72 16.84 13.28
CA ILE A 117 6.34 15.96 12.14
C ILE A 117 6.02 16.78 10.89
N PHE A 118 5.27 17.88 10.98
CA PHE A 118 4.96 18.70 9.80
C PHE A 118 6.18 19.44 9.23
N LYS A 119 7.26 19.62 10.00
CA LYS A 119 8.46 20.35 9.58
C LYS A 119 9.48 19.41 8.96
N THR A 120 9.80 18.32 9.64
CA THR A 120 10.89 17.41 9.30
C THR A 120 10.43 15.99 9.00
N GLY A 121 9.18 15.65 9.35
CA GLY A 121 8.58 14.37 9.04
C GLY A 121 8.04 14.31 7.61
N PHE A 122 7.68 13.10 7.20
CA PHE A 122 7.03 12.83 5.94
C PHE A 122 5.54 12.60 6.22
N ILE A 123 4.68 13.51 5.80
CA ILE A 123 3.21 13.34 5.80
C ILE A 123 2.74 13.91 4.48
N CYS A 124 2.30 13.08 3.55
CA CYS A 124 1.85 13.50 2.24
C CYS A 124 0.85 12.48 1.66
N PRO A 125 0.12 12.83 0.59
CA PRO A 125 -0.87 11.95 0.00
C PRO A 125 -0.36 10.56 -0.40
N SER A 126 0.85 10.45 -0.97
CA SER A 126 1.39 9.15 -1.40
C SER A 126 1.64 8.23 -0.20
N MET A 127 2.22 8.77 0.87
CA MET A 127 2.40 8.04 2.13
C MET A 127 1.07 7.63 2.74
N TRP A 128 0.09 8.52 2.73
CA TRP A 128 -1.24 8.22 3.25
C TRP A 128 -1.90 7.08 2.47
N LEU A 129 -1.79 7.09 1.13
CA LEU A 129 -2.32 6.03 0.28
C LEU A 129 -1.64 4.69 0.59
N ASP A 130 -0.30 4.66 0.68
CA ASP A 130 0.42 3.44 1.04
C ASP A 130 0.04 2.93 2.44
N ALA A 131 -0.06 3.81 3.43
CA ALA A 131 -0.48 3.44 4.78
C ALA A 131 -1.92 2.91 4.80
N TYR A 132 -2.87 3.63 4.19
CA TYR A 132 -4.28 3.25 4.17
C TYR A 132 -4.49 1.92 3.47
N PHE A 133 -3.90 1.74 2.29
CA PHE A 133 -4.05 0.49 1.56
C PHE A 133 -3.24 -0.66 2.17
N THR A 134 -2.14 -0.40 2.88
CA THR A 134 -1.51 -1.42 3.73
C THR A 134 -2.49 -1.90 4.80
N SER A 135 -3.17 -0.99 5.50
CA SER A 135 -4.21 -1.35 6.48
C SER A 135 -5.39 -2.11 5.87
N VAL A 136 -5.79 -1.76 4.63
CA VAL A 136 -6.79 -2.53 3.86
C VAL A 136 -6.29 -3.95 3.59
N ILE A 137 -5.07 -4.12 3.09
CA ILE A 137 -4.48 -5.43 2.77
C ILE A 137 -4.43 -6.33 4.01
N VAL A 138 -4.14 -5.77 5.19
CA VAL A 138 -4.10 -6.56 6.44
C VAL A 138 -5.42 -6.59 7.20
N ARG A 139 -6.49 -6.01 6.64
CA ARG A 139 -7.83 -5.93 7.24
C ARG A 139 -7.78 -5.37 8.67
N ASP A 140 -6.98 -4.33 8.86
CA ASP A 140 -6.78 -3.68 10.16
C ASP A 140 -7.69 -2.44 10.24
N LYS A 141 -8.95 -2.70 10.55
CA LYS A 141 -10.00 -1.67 10.58
C LYS A 141 -9.67 -0.50 11.52
N PRO A 142 -9.18 -0.70 12.77
CA PRO A 142 -8.80 0.43 13.63
C PRO A 142 -7.77 1.37 12.99
N SER A 143 -6.76 0.84 12.31
CA SER A 143 -5.78 1.66 11.59
C SER A 143 -6.38 2.37 10.37
N MET A 144 -7.27 1.68 9.63
CA MET A 144 -8.03 2.31 8.53
C MET A 144 -8.87 3.48 9.04
N ASP A 145 -9.57 3.33 10.17
CA ASP A 145 -10.43 4.36 10.75
C ASP A 145 -9.60 5.60 11.15
N VAL A 146 -8.41 5.41 11.74
CA VAL A 146 -7.47 6.51 12.06
C VAL A 146 -7.06 7.26 10.80
N LEU A 147 -6.65 6.54 9.76
CA LEU A 147 -6.17 7.13 8.51
C LEU A 147 -7.31 7.83 7.76
N ALA A 148 -8.50 7.23 7.74
CA ALA A 148 -9.69 7.79 7.11
C ALA A 148 -10.17 9.10 7.75
N ASN A 149 -9.84 9.32 9.03
CA ASN A 149 -10.16 10.53 9.77
C ASN A 149 -9.00 11.54 9.84
N PHE A 150 -7.84 11.24 9.24
CA PHE A 150 -6.71 12.17 9.22
C PHE A 150 -7.03 13.41 8.37
N PRO A 151 -6.99 14.64 8.92
CA PRO A 151 -7.37 15.82 8.16
C PRO A 151 -6.44 16.11 6.96
N VAL A 152 -7.01 16.23 5.76
CA VAL A 152 -6.28 16.67 4.55
C VAL A 152 -5.59 18.02 4.76
N SER A 153 -6.19 18.91 5.56
CA SER A 153 -5.61 20.21 5.92
C SER A 153 -4.27 20.07 6.68
N LEU A 154 -4.10 19.04 7.52
CA LEU A 154 -2.84 18.76 8.20
C LEU A 154 -1.80 18.21 7.22
N MET A 155 -2.21 17.34 6.29
CA MET A 155 -1.34 16.87 5.19
C MET A 155 -0.81 18.06 4.36
N ARG A 156 -1.63 19.09 4.15
CA ARG A 156 -1.20 20.32 3.45
C ARG A 156 -0.25 21.20 4.25
N GLN A 157 -0.16 21.05 5.57
CA GLN A 157 0.79 21.80 6.41
C GLN A 157 2.21 21.23 6.36
N SER A 158 2.34 19.93 6.06
CA SER A 158 3.62 19.23 5.90
C SER A 158 4.59 19.94 4.95
N SER A 159 5.89 19.90 5.26
CA SER A 159 6.94 20.44 4.39
C SER A 159 7.01 19.74 3.03
N THR A 160 6.60 18.47 2.98
CA THR A 160 6.44 17.71 1.74
C THR A 160 5.09 18.04 1.11
N LYS A 161 5.09 18.66 -0.07
CA LYS A 161 3.88 19.03 -0.82
C LYS A 161 3.61 18.05 -1.97
N ALA A 162 2.35 17.95 -2.36
CA ALA A 162 1.92 17.19 -3.54
C ALA A 162 1.03 18.06 -4.45
N GLY A 163 0.75 17.58 -5.66
CA GLY A 163 -0.22 18.20 -6.56
C GLY A 163 -1.65 18.08 -6.02
N GLU A 164 -2.56 18.95 -6.49
CA GLU A 164 -3.94 18.99 -6.00
C GLU A 164 -4.68 17.66 -6.20
N LEU A 165 -4.49 17.03 -7.37
CA LEU A 165 -5.07 15.73 -7.69
C LEU A 165 -4.70 14.65 -6.65
N SER A 166 -3.48 14.67 -6.11
CA SER A 166 -3.08 13.72 -5.06
C SER A 166 -3.89 13.90 -3.76
N TYR A 167 -4.22 15.13 -3.38
CA TYR A 167 -5.10 15.38 -2.23
C TYR A 167 -6.54 14.98 -2.51
N MET A 168 -7.02 15.17 -3.74
CA MET A 168 -8.34 14.70 -4.16
C MET A 168 -8.47 13.18 -4.08
N LEU A 169 -7.42 12.43 -4.45
CA LEU A 169 -7.39 10.97 -4.28
C LEU A 169 -7.64 10.58 -2.81
N VAL A 170 -6.95 11.23 -1.86
CA VAL A 170 -7.16 10.97 -0.44
C VAL A 170 -8.59 11.28 -0.02
N ASP A 171 -9.12 12.44 -0.40
CA ASP A 171 -10.48 12.86 -0.05
C ASP A 171 -11.55 11.90 -0.59
N VAL A 172 -11.39 11.38 -1.82
CA VAL A 172 -12.29 10.36 -2.40
C VAL A 172 -12.29 9.08 -1.55
N ILE A 173 -11.10 8.56 -1.20
CA ILE A 173 -11.00 7.33 -0.40
C ILE A 173 -11.55 7.53 1.02
N GLN A 174 -11.25 8.68 1.66
CA GLN A 174 -11.78 9.02 2.98
C GLN A 174 -13.31 9.15 2.96
N SER A 175 -13.86 9.79 1.92
CA SER A 175 -15.30 9.97 1.75
C SER A 175 -16.04 8.65 1.60
N PHE A 176 -15.48 7.73 0.79
CA PHE A 176 -16.00 6.37 0.69
C PHE A 176 -15.94 5.63 2.03
N HIS A 177 -14.78 5.65 2.69
CA HIS A 177 -14.58 4.95 3.96
C HIS A 177 -15.59 5.42 5.02
N ASN A 178 -15.73 6.74 5.16
CA ASN A 178 -16.62 7.38 6.13
C ASN A 178 -18.10 7.40 5.67
N ARG A 179 -18.40 6.87 4.48
CA ARG A 179 -19.75 6.81 3.89
C ARG A 179 -20.42 8.18 3.80
N THR A 180 -19.65 9.20 3.44
CA THR A 180 -20.19 10.53 3.26
C THR A 180 -21.06 10.58 2.01
N SER A 181 -22.12 11.38 2.04
CA SER A 181 -23.08 11.47 0.93
C SER A 181 -22.52 12.13 -0.33
N ASP A 182 -21.45 12.91 -0.19
CA ASP A 182 -20.75 13.63 -1.27
C ASP A 182 -19.67 12.77 -1.97
N TYR A 183 -19.50 11.51 -1.58
CA TYR A 183 -18.53 10.60 -2.20
C TYR A 183 -18.67 10.52 -3.73
N PRO A 184 -19.86 10.33 -4.33
CA PRO A 184 -20.00 10.25 -5.78
C PRO A 184 -19.53 11.54 -6.49
N ASP A 185 -19.86 12.71 -5.92
CA ASP A 185 -19.47 14.00 -6.49
C ASP A 185 -17.95 14.20 -6.44
N LYS A 186 -17.31 13.80 -5.34
CA LYS A 186 -15.85 13.85 -5.18
C LYS A 186 -15.14 12.92 -6.15
N LEU A 187 -15.67 11.71 -6.35
CA LEU A 187 -15.13 10.75 -7.32
C LEU A 187 -15.14 11.35 -8.73
N VAL A 188 -16.28 11.88 -9.17
CA VAL A 188 -16.43 12.53 -10.48
C VAL A 188 -15.47 13.72 -10.60
N ALA A 189 -15.42 14.60 -9.61
CA ALA A 189 -14.53 15.76 -9.62
C ALA A 189 -13.05 15.37 -9.72
N ALA A 190 -12.61 14.31 -9.03
CA ALA A 190 -11.24 13.83 -9.09
C ALA A 190 -10.92 13.20 -10.47
N MET A 191 -11.86 12.48 -11.07
CA MET A 191 -11.71 11.94 -12.42
C MET A 191 -11.61 13.07 -13.46
N ASP A 192 -12.48 14.09 -13.37
CA ASP A 192 -12.42 15.28 -14.23
C ASP A 192 -11.10 16.03 -14.07
N ALA A 193 -10.61 16.18 -12.83
CA ALA A 193 -9.32 16.81 -12.55
C ALA A 193 -8.15 16.01 -13.15
N ALA A 194 -8.18 14.68 -13.08
CA ALA A 194 -7.17 13.84 -13.72
C ALA A 194 -7.16 13.99 -15.24
N VAL A 195 -8.34 14.02 -15.89
CA VAL A 195 -8.45 14.29 -17.33
C VAL A 195 -7.93 15.69 -17.67
N SER A 196 -8.30 16.70 -16.88
CA SER A 196 -7.87 18.09 -17.09
C SER A 196 -6.37 18.28 -16.89
N GLN A 197 -5.75 17.55 -15.95
CA GLN A 197 -4.30 17.59 -15.74
C GLN A 197 -3.56 16.92 -16.90
N GLY A 198 -4.05 15.76 -17.35
CA GLY A 198 -3.69 15.17 -18.64
C GLY A 198 -2.25 14.66 -18.81
N ASP A 199 -1.41 14.74 -17.78
CA ASP A 199 -0.07 14.15 -17.79
C ASP A 199 -0.11 12.63 -17.52
N ASP A 200 1.00 11.96 -17.85
CA ASP A 200 1.16 10.51 -17.68
C ASP A 200 0.79 10.03 -16.27
N TRP A 201 1.16 10.76 -15.22
CA TRP A 201 0.84 10.37 -13.85
C TRP A 201 -0.66 10.47 -13.57
N ALA A 202 -1.29 11.57 -14.00
CA ALA A 202 -2.71 11.79 -13.83
C ALA A 202 -3.54 10.73 -14.57
N LEU A 203 -3.16 10.38 -15.79
CA LEU A 203 -3.92 9.47 -16.65
C LEU A 203 -3.65 7.98 -16.36
N GLU A 204 -2.44 7.60 -15.96
CA GLU A 204 -2.10 6.19 -15.73
C GLU A 204 -2.16 5.78 -14.26
N ILE A 205 -1.84 6.70 -13.34
CA ILE A 205 -1.78 6.40 -11.89
C ILE A 205 -3.02 6.90 -11.18
N ALA A 206 -3.28 8.20 -11.21
CA ALA A 206 -4.40 8.79 -10.46
C ALA A 206 -5.75 8.30 -11.00
N MET A 207 -5.96 8.41 -12.32
CA MET A 207 -7.15 7.88 -12.97
C MET A 207 -7.28 6.38 -12.80
N GLY A 208 -6.17 5.62 -12.90
CA GLY A 208 -6.19 4.16 -12.69
C GLY A 208 -6.67 3.76 -11.29
N ILE A 209 -6.26 4.49 -10.25
CA ILE A 209 -6.79 4.33 -8.89
C ILE A 209 -8.29 4.66 -8.87
N LEU A 210 -8.69 5.82 -9.40
CA LEU A 210 -10.08 6.30 -9.36
C LEU A 210 -11.05 5.37 -10.08
N GLU A 211 -10.72 4.91 -11.28
CA GLU A 211 -11.60 4.06 -12.08
C GLU A 211 -11.69 2.64 -11.53
N THR A 212 -10.58 2.09 -11.01
CA THR A 212 -10.61 0.77 -10.33
C THR A 212 -11.48 0.86 -9.08
N PHE A 213 -11.37 1.97 -8.35
CA PHE A 213 -12.20 2.22 -7.18
C PHE A 213 -13.66 2.43 -7.55
N ALA A 214 -13.97 3.14 -8.65
CA ALA A 214 -15.32 3.31 -9.17
C ALA A 214 -15.94 1.96 -9.55
N ALA A 215 -15.21 1.12 -10.29
CA ALA A 215 -15.64 -0.23 -10.67
C ALA A 215 -15.89 -1.13 -9.45
N LEU A 216 -15.14 -0.93 -8.36
CA LEU A 216 -15.30 -1.68 -7.12
C LEU A 216 -16.53 -1.25 -6.30
N THR A 217 -16.90 0.03 -6.34
CA THR A 217 -17.76 0.66 -5.32
C THR A 217 -19.09 1.17 -5.86
N THR A 218 -19.26 1.23 -7.18
CA THR A 218 -20.44 1.76 -7.85
C THR A 218 -21.02 0.73 -8.84
N ASP A 219 -22.28 0.93 -9.25
CA ASP A 219 -22.96 0.04 -10.21
C ASP A 219 -22.97 0.65 -11.63
N ILE A 220 -21.84 1.23 -12.05
CA ILE A 220 -21.72 1.94 -13.34
C ILE A 220 -21.38 1.01 -14.51
N GLY A 221 -21.50 -0.31 -14.32
CA GLY A 221 -21.36 -1.31 -15.39
C GLY A 221 -19.94 -1.61 -15.83
N TYR A 222 -18.92 -1.24 -15.06
CA TYR A 222 -17.54 -1.67 -15.32
C TYR A 222 -17.30 -3.08 -14.78
N ASP A 223 -16.60 -3.90 -15.56
CA ASP A 223 -16.00 -5.13 -15.05
C ASP A 223 -14.77 -4.77 -14.21
N PHE A 224 -14.84 -5.06 -12.90
CA PHE A 224 -13.76 -4.75 -11.96
C PHE A 224 -12.45 -5.43 -12.35
N GLU A 225 -12.47 -6.69 -12.79
CA GLU A 225 -11.25 -7.43 -13.12
C GLU A 225 -10.59 -6.87 -14.37
N GLU A 226 -11.37 -6.55 -15.41
CA GLU A 226 -10.84 -5.92 -16.63
C GLU A 226 -10.17 -4.58 -16.33
N VAL A 227 -10.83 -3.74 -15.52
CA VAL A 227 -10.29 -2.44 -15.10
C VAL A 227 -9.03 -2.60 -14.24
N LEU A 228 -9.04 -3.52 -13.28
CA LEU A 228 -7.90 -3.81 -12.41
C LEU A 228 -6.68 -4.24 -13.23
N ILE A 229 -6.84 -5.17 -14.17
CA ILE A 229 -5.73 -5.67 -15.00
C ILE A 229 -5.14 -4.55 -15.86
N LYS A 230 -5.99 -3.74 -16.50
CA LYS A 230 -5.54 -2.59 -17.28
C LYS A 230 -4.68 -1.65 -16.43
N ASN A 231 -5.11 -1.37 -15.20
CA ASN A 231 -4.41 -0.43 -14.32
C ASN A 231 -3.15 -0.98 -13.67
N LEU A 232 -3.06 -2.29 -13.46
CA LEU A 232 -1.79 -2.93 -13.11
C LEU A 232 -0.75 -2.75 -14.21
N GLN A 233 -1.16 -2.91 -15.47
CA GLN A 233 -0.28 -2.72 -16.62
C GLN A 233 0.12 -1.26 -16.82
N PHE A 234 -0.79 -0.30 -16.61
CA PHE A 234 -0.47 1.13 -16.66
C PHE A 234 0.47 1.56 -15.53
N GLN A 235 0.23 1.11 -14.30
CA GLN A 235 1.16 1.35 -13.19
C GLN A 235 2.57 0.86 -13.52
N GLU A 236 2.68 -0.39 -13.99
CA GLU A 236 3.97 -0.96 -14.40
C GLU A 236 4.64 -0.08 -15.48
N GLN A 237 3.91 0.24 -16.55
CA GLN A 237 4.45 1.01 -17.67
C GLN A 237 4.91 2.40 -17.23
N TYR A 238 4.14 3.07 -16.38
CA TYR A 238 4.51 4.37 -15.83
C TYR A 238 5.82 4.29 -15.04
N GLN A 239 5.94 3.32 -14.14
CA GLN A 239 7.14 3.16 -13.31
C GLN A 239 8.37 2.85 -14.18
N MET A 240 8.24 1.96 -15.17
CA MET A 240 9.32 1.68 -16.12
C MET A 240 9.76 2.92 -16.92
N ARG A 241 8.90 3.92 -17.13
CA ARG A 241 9.28 5.19 -17.79
C ARG A 241 10.06 6.14 -16.88
N LEU A 242 9.94 5.99 -15.55
CA LEU A 242 10.68 6.80 -14.58
C LEU A 242 12.12 6.31 -14.38
N ASP A 243 12.38 5.04 -14.67
CA ASP A 243 13.66 4.40 -14.41
C ASP A 243 14.77 4.94 -15.32
N LYS A 244 15.75 5.60 -14.70
CA LYS A 244 16.92 6.17 -15.37
C LYS A 244 18.23 5.69 -14.72
N PRO A 245 19.25 5.27 -15.49
CA PRO A 245 19.26 5.12 -16.96
C PRO A 245 18.25 4.08 -17.46
N GLU A 246 17.82 4.26 -18.73
CA GLU A 246 16.89 3.35 -19.40
C GLU A 246 17.34 1.89 -19.25
N GLY A 247 16.41 1.02 -18.84
CA GLY A 247 16.68 -0.40 -18.60
C GLY A 247 16.93 -0.78 -17.13
N LEU A 248 17.05 0.19 -16.22
CA LEU A 248 16.79 -0.10 -14.80
C LEU A 248 15.30 -0.42 -14.63
N ILE A 249 15.00 -1.38 -13.75
CA ILE A 249 13.63 -1.74 -13.40
C ILE A 249 13.49 -1.58 -11.91
N SER A 250 12.76 -0.54 -11.53
CA SER A 250 12.52 -0.24 -10.13
C SER A 250 11.43 -1.11 -9.56
N ILE A 251 11.55 -1.35 -8.26
CA ILE A 251 10.74 -2.31 -7.53
C ILE A 251 9.26 -1.87 -7.44
N GLU A 252 8.99 -0.58 -7.63
CA GLU A 252 7.67 0.05 -7.68
C GLU A 252 6.81 -0.51 -8.84
N THR A 253 7.43 -1.15 -9.84
CA THR A 253 6.73 -1.87 -10.92
C THR A 253 6.01 -3.14 -10.44
N PHE A 254 6.30 -3.65 -9.23
CA PHE A 254 5.91 -5.00 -8.81
C PHE A 254 4.57 -5.09 -8.10
N ILE A 255 4.27 -4.19 -7.16
CA ILE A 255 2.99 -4.13 -6.46
C ILE A 255 2.56 -2.68 -6.34
N SER A 256 1.37 -2.40 -6.86
CA SER A 256 0.60 -1.21 -6.48
C SER A 256 -0.26 -1.54 -5.26
N PHE A 257 0.07 -0.93 -4.12
CA PHE A 257 -0.67 -1.15 -2.87
C PHE A 257 -2.13 -0.70 -2.99
N PRO A 258 -2.46 0.44 -3.63
CA PRO A 258 -3.85 0.79 -3.93
C PRO A 258 -4.61 -0.31 -4.69
N LEU A 259 -4.05 -0.80 -5.79
CA LEU A 259 -4.72 -1.82 -6.62
C LEU A 259 -4.79 -3.18 -5.92
N LEU A 260 -3.75 -3.58 -5.18
CA LEU A 260 -3.76 -4.78 -4.35
C LEU A 260 -4.81 -4.70 -3.24
N GLY A 261 -4.92 -3.55 -2.56
CA GLY A 261 -5.94 -3.33 -1.55
C GLY A 261 -7.36 -3.37 -2.13
N MET A 262 -7.58 -2.84 -3.34
CA MET A 262 -8.86 -2.97 -4.03
C MET A 262 -9.18 -4.43 -4.41
N ALA A 263 -8.17 -5.21 -4.82
CA ALA A 263 -8.34 -6.65 -5.06
C ALA A 263 -8.71 -7.40 -3.77
N CYS A 264 -8.10 -7.03 -2.63
CA CYS A 264 -8.47 -7.53 -1.31
C CYS A 264 -9.94 -7.21 -0.97
N MET A 265 -10.36 -5.97 -1.19
CA MET A 265 -11.76 -5.56 -0.97
C MET A 265 -12.73 -6.31 -1.87
N TRP A 266 -12.36 -6.59 -3.13
CA TRP A 266 -13.15 -7.41 -4.05
C TRP A 266 -13.32 -8.85 -3.54
N TYR A 267 -12.23 -9.45 -3.05
CA TYR A 267 -12.24 -10.77 -2.42
C TYR A 267 -13.14 -10.81 -1.18
N ASP A 268 -13.03 -9.79 -0.33
CA ASP A 268 -13.81 -9.67 0.92
C ASP A 268 -15.32 -9.48 0.65
N LYS A 269 -15.70 -9.01 -0.55
CA LYS A 269 -17.09 -8.99 -1.04
C LYS A 269 -17.60 -10.36 -1.54
N GLY A 270 -16.78 -11.42 -1.44
CA GLY A 270 -17.13 -12.77 -1.85
C GLY A 270 -16.78 -13.11 -3.30
N ASN A 271 -16.12 -12.20 -4.03
CA ASN A 271 -15.72 -12.43 -5.41
C ASN A 271 -14.34 -13.09 -5.49
N ARG A 272 -13.99 -13.63 -6.67
CA ARG A 272 -12.67 -14.20 -6.96
C ARG A 272 -12.19 -13.66 -8.29
N LEU A 273 -10.88 -13.47 -8.42
CA LEU A 273 -10.28 -13.19 -9.71
C LEU A 273 -10.22 -14.47 -10.53
N SER A 274 -10.46 -14.37 -11.84
CA SER A 274 -10.32 -15.46 -12.81
C SER A 274 -8.88 -15.61 -13.34
N ILE A 275 -8.00 -14.70 -12.91
CA ILE A 275 -6.60 -14.62 -13.32
C ILE A 275 -5.61 -14.92 -12.20
N GLU A 276 -4.42 -15.35 -12.59
CA GLU A 276 -3.23 -15.38 -11.75
C GLU A 276 -2.21 -14.34 -12.23
N THR A 277 -1.63 -13.58 -11.31
CA THR A 277 -0.61 -12.56 -11.64
C THR A 277 0.31 -12.27 -10.46
N SER A 278 1.58 -11.97 -10.75
CA SER A 278 2.60 -11.64 -9.73
C SER A 278 2.38 -10.28 -9.07
N TRP A 279 1.58 -9.38 -9.66
CA TRP A 279 1.21 -8.12 -8.99
C TRP A 279 0.28 -8.31 -7.79
N LEU A 280 -0.46 -9.43 -7.75
CA LEU A 280 -1.50 -9.70 -6.78
C LEU A 280 -1.27 -11.07 -6.10
N PRO A 281 -0.30 -11.17 -5.17
CA PRO A 281 0.01 -12.45 -4.51
C PRO A 281 -1.22 -13.02 -3.78
N PRO A 282 -1.62 -14.28 -4.04
CA PRO A 282 -2.83 -14.86 -3.45
C PRO A 282 -2.85 -14.80 -1.93
N TYR A 283 -1.72 -15.04 -1.25
CA TYR A 283 -1.65 -15.00 0.20
C TYR A 283 -2.01 -13.62 0.81
N LEU A 284 -1.78 -12.54 0.07
CA LEU A 284 -2.18 -11.18 0.46
C LEU A 284 -3.63 -10.89 0.08
N VAL A 285 -4.05 -11.25 -1.14
CA VAL A 285 -5.42 -11.02 -1.62
C VAL A 285 -6.43 -11.77 -0.77
N GLU A 286 -6.13 -13.02 -0.42
CA GLU A 286 -7.01 -13.90 0.32
C GLU A 286 -6.78 -13.87 1.83
N GLY A 287 -5.67 -13.26 2.27
CA GLY A 287 -5.35 -13.07 3.69
C GLY A 287 -4.98 -14.35 4.44
N HIS A 288 -4.32 -15.32 3.78
CA HIS A 288 -4.04 -16.66 4.30
C HIS A 288 -3.45 -16.69 5.71
N TRP A 289 -2.57 -15.74 6.03
CA TRP A 289 -1.80 -15.72 7.28
C TRP A 289 -2.27 -14.66 8.29
N LEU A 290 -3.30 -13.87 7.96
CA LEU A 290 -3.69 -12.70 8.76
C LEU A 290 -4.13 -13.05 10.18
N GLU A 291 -4.94 -14.09 10.33
CA GLU A 291 -5.44 -14.51 11.64
C GLU A 291 -4.31 -14.98 12.56
N ASP A 292 -3.33 -15.71 12.01
CA ASP A 292 -2.18 -16.19 12.78
C ASP A 292 -1.21 -15.06 13.15
N VAL A 293 -1.02 -14.09 12.26
CA VAL A 293 -0.25 -12.86 12.53
C VAL A 293 -0.92 -12.04 13.64
N LYS A 294 -2.22 -11.76 13.51
CA LYS A 294 -2.98 -10.95 14.49
C LYS A 294 -3.06 -11.63 15.86
N ALA A 295 -3.14 -12.96 15.88
CA ALA A 295 -3.11 -13.76 17.10
C ALA A 295 -1.70 -13.90 17.71
N GLY A 296 -0.65 -13.36 17.06
CA GLY A 296 0.72 -13.44 17.55
C GLY A 296 1.38 -14.81 17.42
N LYS A 297 0.85 -15.70 16.57
CA LYS A 297 1.41 -17.03 16.33
C LYS A 297 2.60 -17.00 15.36
N ILE A 298 2.61 -16.01 14.47
CA ILE A 298 3.72 -15.74 13.56
C ILE A 298 4.54 -14.60 14.16
N THR A 299 5.81 -14.87 14.44
CA THR A 299 6.74 -13.88 15.01
C THR A 299 8.12 -14.03 14.38
N ARG A 300 8.88 -12.94 14.37
CA ARG A 300 10.29 -12.88 13.99
C ARG A 300 10.94 -11.69 14.65
#